data_AF-Q7YCV2-F1
#
_entry.id   AF-Q7YCV2-F1
#
_cell.length_a   1.000
_cell.length_b   1.000
_cell.length_c   1.000
_cell.angle_alpha   90.00
_cell.angle_beta   90.00
_cell.angle_gamma   90.00
#
_symmetry.space_group_name_H-M   'P 1'
#
loop_
_entity.id
_entity.type
_entity.pdbx_description
1 polymer ?
#
loop_
_entity_poly.entity_id
_entity_poly.type
_entity_poly.pdbx_seq_one_letter_code
_entity_poly.pdbx_strand_id
1 'polypeptide(L)'
;YMGLVQPLADALKLFVKENMKPMNSNKIIFSLIPLMGFSLALLFWGMVTSYNQSYFILFPFILFFCLTSLNVYVILLSGWASNSMYSFLGALRASAQTISYEISLILIMLFPAFLQVTFSWEYMFKGYVVALLMIPLSLVWYVTL
;
A
#
# COMPACT_ATOMS: atom_id res chain seq x y z
N TYR A 1 -10.97 32.57 -4.81
CA TYR A 1 -9.76 31.97 -5.40
C TYR A 1 -9.78 30.46 -5.16
N MET A 2 -9.80 29.66 -6.22
CA MET A 2 -10.10 28.21 -6.22
C MET A 2 -9.02 27.29 -5.59
N GLY A 3 -8.04 27.83 -4.86
CA GLY A 3 -7.05 27.01 -4.11
C GLY A 3 -6.16 26.07 -4.96
N LEU A 4 -6.24 26.10 -6.29
CA LEU A 4 -5.56 25.14 -7.17
C LEU A 4 -4.03 25.15 -7.02
N VAL A 5 -3.44 26.29 -6.66
CA VAL A 5 -1.98 26.44 -6.48
C VAL A 5 -1.52 25.97 -5.08
N GLN A 6 -2.44 25.66 -4.16
CA GLN A 6 -2.13 25.28 -2.78
C GLN A 6 -1.18 24.06 -2.66
N PRO A 7 -1.39 22.94 -3.39
CA PRO A 7 -0.49 21.78 -3.27
C PRO A 7 0.93 22.09 -3.74
N LEU A 8 1.07 22.95 -4.75
CA LEU A 8 2.38 23.37 -5.26
C LEU A 8 3.09 24.30 -4.27
N ALA A 9 2.36 25.20 -3.60
CA ALA A 9 2.90 26.04 -2.54
C ALA A 9 3.37 25.21 -1.33
N ASP A 10 2.62 24.18 -0.91
CA ASP A 10 3.01 23.30 0.19
C ASP A 10 4.26 22.45 -0.14
N ALA A 11 4.39 21.98 -1.38
CA ALA A 11 5.59 21.28 -1.84
C ALA A 11 6.82 22.20 -1.83
N LEU A 12 6.71 23.41 -2.39
CA LEU A 12 7.79 24.41 -2.38
C LEU A 12 8.20 24.78 -0.95
N LYS A 13 7.23 24.93 -0.05
CA LYS A 13 7.49 25.19 1.37
C LYS A 13 8.32 24.08 2.02
N LEU A 14 8.05 22.82 1.70
CA LEU A 14 8.83 21.68 2.22
C LEU A 14 10.26 21.64 1.66
N PHE A 15 10.47 22.02 0.39
CA PHE A 15 11.82 22.07 -0.21
C PHE A 15 12.70 23.18 0.35
N VAL A 16 12.12 24.31 0.73
CA VAL A 16 12.87 25.45 1.31
C VAL A 16 13.13 25.26 2.81
N LYS A 17 12.35 24.40 3.49
CA LYS A 17 12.46 24.19 4.93
C LYS A 17 13.79 23.51 5.30
N GLU A 18 14.41 23.96 6.38
CA GLU A 18 15.64 23.36 6.89
C GLU A 18 15.44 21.90 7.31
N ASN A 19 16.39 21.06 6.90
CA ASN A 19 16.39 19.63 7.18
C ASN A 19 16.87 19.33 8.61
N MET A 20 15.94 19.38 9.57
CA MET A 20 16.20 19.01 10.96
C MET A 20 16.16 17.49 11.14
N LYS A 21 17.32 16.84 11.16
CA LYS A 21 17.42 15.39 11.45
C LYS A 21 17.59 15.14 12.97
N PRO A 22 16.83 14.22 13.58
CA PRO A 22 16.97 13.91 15.00
C PRO A 22 18.35 13.32 15.33
N MET A 23 19.01 13.84 16.36
CA MET A 23 20.41 13.48 16.72
C MET A 23 20.58 12.00 17.09
N ASN A 24 19.60 11.40 17.77
CA ASN A 24 19.68 10.02 18.26
C ASN A 24 19.16 8.96 17.27
N SER A 25 18.82 9.36 16.03
CA SER A 25 18.24 8.45 15.04
C SER A 25 19.29 7.72 14.21
N ASN A 26 18.91 6.56 13.66
CA ASN A 26 19.74 5.86 12.69
C ASN A 26 19.63 6.55 11.33
N LYS A 27 20.56 7.49 11.07
CA LYS A 27 20.53 8.40 9.92
C LYS A 27 20.40 7.71 8.56
N ILE A 28 21.09 6.58 8.37
CA ILE A 28 21.08 5.85 7.10
C ILE A 28 19.68 5.28 6.86
N ILE A 29 19.20 4.50 7.83
CA ILE A 29 17.94 3.79 7.74
C ILE A 29 16.77 4.79 7.67
N PHE A 30 16.80 5.85 8.49
CA PHE A 30 15.78 6.91 8.48
C PHE A 30 15.65 7.62 7.12
N SER A 31 16.74 7.72 6.35
CA SER A 31 16.70 8.32 5.00
C SER A 31 16.26 7.34 3.91
N LEU A 32 16.55 6.05 4.05
CA LEU A 32 16.21 5.02 3.05
C LEU A 32 14.77 4.54 3.13
N ILE A 33 14.17 4.50 4.32
CA ILE A 33 12.82 3.98 4.51
C ILE A 33 11.75 4.74 3.70
N PRO A 34 11.73 6.09 3.66
CA PRO A 34 10.78 6.82 2.82
C PRO A 34 10.92 6.49 1.33
N LEU A 35 12.16 6.27 0.86
CA LEU A 35 12.44 5.86 -0.52
C LEU A 35 11.89 4.45 -0.80
N MET A 36 12.08 3.51 0.13
CA MET A 36 11.52 2.16 0.04
C MET A 36 9.98 2.20 -0.01
N GLY A 37 9.35 2.94 0.90
CA GLY A 37 7.88 3.09 0.92
C GLY A 37 7.34 3.69 -0.38
N PHE A 38 7.99 4.74 -0.89
CA PHE A 38 7.61 5.34 -2.17
C PHE A 38 7.80 4.37 -3.35
N SER A 39 8.89 3.60 -3.38
CA SER A 39 9.13 2.60 -4.43
C SER A 39 8.07 1.50 -4.42
N LEU A 40 7.65 1.03 -3.25
CA LEU A 40 6.59 0.04 -3.11
C LEU A 40 5.23 0.59 -3.58
N ALA A 41 4.91 1.84 -3.26
CA ALA A 41 3.70 2.51 -3.74
C ALA A 41 3.67 2.61 -5.28
N LEU A 42 4.81 2.91 -5.91
CA LEU A 42 4.91 2.90 -7.39
C LEU A 42 4.76 1.51 -7.99
N LEU A 43 5.31 0.47 -7.34
CA LEU A 43 5.14 -0.92 -7.77
C LEU A 43 3.67 -1.34 -7.76
N PHE A 44 2.89 -0.94 -6.74
CA PHE A 44 1.44 -1.18 -6.73
C PHE A 44 0.73 -0.55 -7.93
N TRP A 45 1.11 0.67 -8.30
CA TRP A 45 0.50 1.34 -9.43
C TRP A 45 0.81 0.64 -10.76
N GLY A 46 2.00 0.06 -10.90
CA GLY A 46 2.39 -0.74 -12.05
C GLY A 46 1.61 -2.06 -12.21
N MET A 47 0.97 -2.57 -11.15
CA MET A 47 0.16 -3.80 -11.20
C MET A 47 -1.20 -3.62 -11.87
N VAL A 48 -1.67 -2.39 -12.01
CA VAL A 48 -3.01 -2.12 -12.54
C VAL A 48 -3.06 -2.46 -14.02
N THR A 49 -4.01 -3.33 -14.39
CA THR A 49 -4.30 -3.70 -15.77
C THR A 49 -5.00 -2.54 -16.48
N SER A 50 -4.30 -1.91 -17.43
CA SER A 50 -4.86 -0.89 -18.32
C SER A 50 -5.00 -1.46 -19.74
N TYR A 51 -5.87 -0.88 -20.56
CA TYR A 51 -6.11 -1.38 -21.92
C TYR A 51 -4.84 -1.41 -22.80
N ASN A 52 -3.84 -0.57 -22.49
CA ASN A 52 -2.56 -0.50 -23.18
C ASN A 52 -1.41 -0.89 -22.24
N GLN A 53 -1.46 -2.07 -21.63
CA GLN A 53 -0.32 -2.56 -20.86
C GLN A 53 0.90 -2.81 -21.77
N SER A 54 2.04 -2.23 -21.40
CA SER A 54 3.32 -2.44 -22.08
C SER A 54 4.04 -3.73 -21.66
N TYR A 55 3.68 -4.30 -20.50
CA TYR A 55 4.33 -5.48 -19.93
C TYR A 55 3.29 -6.44 -19.37
N PHE A 56 3.49 -7.74 -19.60
CA PHE A 56 2.67 -8.80 -19.02
C PHE A 56 3.18 -9.17 -17.62
N ILE A 57 2.31 -9.09 -16.62
CA ILE A 57 2.63 -9.47 -15.24
C ILE A 57 2.07 -10.86 -14.98
N LEU A 58 2.95 -11.82 -14.71
CA LEU A 58 2.58 -13.20 -14.38
C LEU A 58 2.04 -13.24 -12.93
N PHE A 59 0.88 -13.86 -12.71
CA PHE A 59 0.23 -14.02 -11.39
C PHE A 59 0.12 -12.73 -10.55
N PRO A 60 -0.52 -11.68 -11.09
CA PRO A 60 -0.51 -10.38 -10.44
C PRO A 60 -1.32 -10.34 -9.12
N PHE A 61 -2.23 -11.29 -8.91
CA PHE A 61 -2.92 -11.51 -7.64
C PHE A 61 -1.97 -11.93 -6.51
N ILE A 62 -1.09 -12.89 -6.77
CA ILE A 62 -0.11 -13.37 -5.78
C ILE A 62 0.90 -12.26 -5.49
N LEU A 63 1.34 -11.57 -6.54
CA LEU A 63 2.30 -10.48 -6.42
C LEU A 63 1.74 -9.34 -5.55
N PHE A 64 0.45 -9.01 -5.68
CA PHE A 64 -0.22 -8.03 -4.83
C PHE A 64 -0.06 -8.36 -3.33
N PHE A 65 -0.27 -9.61 -2.91
CA PHE A 65 -0.08 -10.01 -1.50
C PHE A 65 1.39 -9.97 -1.05
N CYS A 66 2.32 -10.29 -1.95
CA CYS A 66 3.74 -10.13 -1.65
C CYS A 66 4.11 -8.65 -1.41
N LEU A 67 3.53 -7.73 -2.18
CA LEU A 67 3.81 -6.29 -2.00
C LEU A 67 3.14 -5.71 -0.75
N THR A 68 1.92 -6.13 -0.40
CA THR A 68 1.26 -5.66 0.83
C THR A 68 2.06 -6.09 2.05
N SER A 69 2.44 -7.37 2.12
CA SER A 69 3.27 -7.87 3.23
C SER A 69 4.64 -7.16 3.34
N LEU A 70 5.24 -6.74 2.22
CA LEU A 70 6.46 -5.92 2.23
C LEU A 70 6.24 -4.53 2.84
N ASN A 71 5.05 -3.94 2.68
CA ASN A 71 4.73 -2.60 3.19
C ASN A 71 4.73 -2.55 4.73
N VAL A 72 4.33 -3.64 5.39
CA VAL A 72 4.39 -3.76 6.86
C VAL A 72 5.82 -3.55 7.40
N TYR A 73 6.83 -4.07 6.68
CA TYR A 73 8.23 -3.89 7.06
C TYR A 73 8.68 -2.44 6.96
N VAL A 74 8.19 -1.67 5.98
CA VAL A 74 8.47 -0.23 5.87
C VAL A 74 7.96 0.50 7.11
N ILE A 75 6.73 0.19 7.55
CA ILE A 75 6.12 0.80 8.74
C ILE A 75 6.95 0.47 9.99
N LEU A 76 7.31 -0.79 10.18
CA LEU A 76 8.05 -1.21 11.37
C LEU A 76 9.47 -0.61 11.40
N LEU A 77 10.16 -0.62 10.26
CA LEU A 77 11.49 -0.01 10.13
C LEU A 77 11.43 1.51 10.38
N SER A 78 10.37 2.20 9.94
CA SER A 78 10.19 3.64 10.17
C SER A 78 10.18 4.01 11.65
N GLY A 79 9.49 3.23 12.49
CA GLY A 79 9.44 3.49 13.93
C GLY A 79 10.70 3.09 14.68
N TRP A 80 11.43 2.09 14.18
CA TRP A 80 12.71 1.67 14.73
C TRP A 80 13.83 2.68 14.41
N ALA A 81 13.83 3.25 13.20
CA ALA A 81 14.85 4.19 12.74
C ALA A 81 14.96 5.46 13.58
N SER A 82 13.87 5.93 14.18
CA SER A 82 13.82 7.12 15.04
C SER A 82 14.33 6.90 16.46
N ASN A 83 14.64 5.66 16.86
CA ASN A 83 15.26 5.31 18.14
C ASN A 83 14.56 5.91 19.38
N SER A 84 13.23 5.97 19.35
CA SER A 84 12.42 6.42 20.49
C SER A 84 11.38 5.37 20.85
N MET A 85 11.20 5.10 22.15
CA MET A 85 10.26 4.06 22.60
C MET A 85 8.82 4.34 22.15
N TYR A 86 8.42 5.62 22.14
CA TYR A 86 7.07 6.00 21.73
C TYR A 86 6.83 5.81 20.22
N SER A 87 7.79 6.21 19.37
CA SER A 87 7.69 5.97 17.93
C SER A 87 7.66 4.48 17.61
N PHE A 88 8.46 3.69 18.32
CA PHE A 88 8.50 2.24 18.11
C PHE A 88 7.19 1.56 18.53
N LEU A 89 6.62 1.92 19.69
CA LEU A 89 5.31 1.43 20.12
C LEU A 89 4.17 1.86 19.17
N GLY A 90 4.26 3.07 18.62
CA GLY A 90 3.33 3.55 17.60
C GLY A 90 3.42 2.73 16.31
N ALA A 91 4.63 2.46 15.84
CA ALA A 91 4.85 1.62 14.65
C ALA A 91 4.41 0.17 14.86
N LEU A 92 4.64 -0.41 16.04
CA LEU A 92 4.14 -1.76 16.37
C LEU A 92 2.61 -1.85 16.32
N ARG A 93 1.92 -0.82 16.85
CA ARG A 93 0.45 -0.74 16.79
C ARG A 93 -0.03 -0.61 15.35
N ALA A 94 0.60 0.27 14.56
CA ALA A 94 0.28 0.44 13.16
C ALA A 94 0.52 -0.87 12.37
N SER A 95 1.65 -1.56 12.58
CA SER A 95 1.93 -2.83 11.91
C SER A 95 0.95 -3.93 12.28
N ALA A 96 0.54 -4.01 13.56
CA ALA A 96 -0.48 -4.97 13.99
C ALA A 96 -1.82 -4.71 13.30
N GLN A 97 -2.18 -3.43 13.17
CA GLN A 97 -3.37 -3.01 12.45
C GLN A 97 -3.28 -3.41 10.97
N THR A 98 -2.20 -3.05 10.26
CA THR A 98 -2.06 -3.37 8.82
C THR A 98 -2.10 -4.86 8.56
N ILE A 99 -1.41 -5.68 9.36
CA ILE A 99 -1.44 -7.15 9.22
C ILE A 99 -2.88 -7.68 9.39
N SER A 100 -3.63 -7.16 10.38
CA SER A 100 -5.00 -7.61 10.62
C SER A 100 -5.94 -7.34 9.45
N TYR A 101 -5.78 -6.19 8.78
CA TYR A 101 -6.56 -5.82 7.60
C TYR A 101 -6.05 -6.50 6.31
N GLU A 102 -4.76 -6.85 6.23
CA GLU A 102 -4.25 -7.64 5.10
C GLU A 102 -4.89 -9.03 5.04
N ILE A 103 -5.10 -9.68 6.17
CA ILE A 103 -5.73 -11.01 6.22
C ILE A 103 -7.17 -10.94 5.70
N SER A 104 -7.95 -9.94 6.11
CA SER A 104 -9.32 -9.78 5.61
C SER A 104 -9.33 -9.44 4.12
N LEU A 105 -8.40 -8.60 3.66
CA LEU A 105 -8.21 -8.26 2.24
C LEU A 105 -7.95 -9.51 1.38
N ILE A 106 -7.06 -10.39 1.84
CA ILE A 106 -6.73 -11.65 1.17
C ILE A 106 -7.98 -12.51 1.03
N LEU A 107 -8.73 -12.68 2.13
CA LEU A 107 -9.95 -13.49 2.13
C LEU A 107 -11.00 -12.95 1.15
N ILE A 108 -11.20 -11.63 1.09
CA ILE A 108 -12.18 -11.01 0.17
C ILE A 108 -11.81 -11.32 -1.28
N MET A 109 -10.53 -11.22 -1.66
CA MET A 109 -10.10 -11.38 -3.06
C MET A 109 -9.95 -12.84 -3.47
N LEU A 110 -9.84 -13.74 -2.50
CA LEU A 110 -9.83 -15.18 -2.73
C LEU A 110 -11.17 -15.70 -3.28
N PHE A 111 -12.30 -15.09 -2.88
CA PHE A 111 -13.64 -15.47 -3.35
C PHE A 111 -13.80 -15.40 -4.88
N PRO A 112 -13.57 -14.24 -5.55
CA PRO A 112 -13.69 -14.17 -7.00
C PRO A 112 -12.61 -15.00 -7.71
N ALA A 113 -11.40 -15.13 -7.13
CA ALA A 113 -10.34 -15.98 -7.67
C ALA A 113 -10.76 -17.45 -7.73
N PHE A 114 -11.40 -17.97 -6.68
CA PHE A 114 -11.89 -19.35 -6.64
C PHE A 114 -13.06 -19.59 -7.58
N LEU A 115 -14.01 -18.65 -7.69
CA LEU A 115 -15.17 -18.81 -8.56
C LEU A 115 -14.77 -18.98 -10.03
N GLN A 116 -13.68 -18.35 -10.45
CA GLN A 116 -13.21 -18.43 -11.82
C GLN A 116 -12.01 -19.33 -12.04
N VAL A 117 -11.40 -19.83 -10.96
CA VAL A 117 -10.18 -20.65 -11.01
C VAL A 117 -9.06 -19.94 -11.80
N THR A 118 -8.88 -18.63 -11.54
CA THR A 118 -7.81 -17.84 -12.15
C THR A 118 -7.16 -16.89 -11.14
N PHE A 119 -5.87 -16.61 -11.33
CA PHE A 119 -5.09 -15.66 -10.51
C PHE A 119 -4.76 -14.34 -11.25
N SER A 120 -5.44 -14.10 -12.37
CA SER A 120 -5.27 -12.92 -13.22
C SER A 120 -6.35 -11.89 -12.90
N TRP A 121 -5.94 -10.64 -12.63
CA TRP A 121 -6.85 -9.52 -12.32
C TRP A 121 -7.96 -9.33 -13.34
N GLU A 122 -7.62 -9.35 -14.64
CA GLU A 122 -8.58 -9.09 -15.71
C GLU A 122 -9.70 -10.11 -15.79
N TYR A 123 -9.37 -11.38 -15.53
CA TYR A 123 -10.33 -12.45 -15.60
C TYR A 123 -11.15 -12.47 -14.32
N MET A 124 -10.51 -12.40 -13.15
CA MET A 124 -11.12 -12.55 -11.82
C MET A 124 -12.40 -11.74 -11.58
N PHE A 125 -12.56 -10.59 -12.25
CA PHE A 125 -13.75 -9.73 -12.14
C PHE A 125 -14.83 -9.96 -13.21
N LYS A 126 -14.57 -10.80 -14.23
CA LYS A 126 -15.48 -11.11 -15.34
C LYS A 126 -16.46 -12.24 -15.01
N GLY A 127 -17.72 -11.93 -14.77
CA GLY A 127 -18.77 -12.95 -14.72
C GLY A 127 -20.00 -12.48 -13.96
N TYR A 128 -21.16 -12.98 -14.36
CA TYR A 128 -22.44 -12.57 -13.77
C TYR A 128 -22.53 -12.90 -12.27
N VAL A 129 -22.10 -14.11 -11.89
CA VAL A 129 -22.10 -14.56 -10.48
C VAL A 129 -21.14 -13.74 -9.62
N VAL A 130 -19.97 -13.41 -10.17
CA VAL A 130 -18.99 -12.55 -9.49
C VAL A 130 -19.56 -11.14 -9.32
N ALA A 131 -20.16 -10.56 -10.36
CA ALA A 131 -20.73 -9.22 -10.30
C ALA A 131 -21.82 -9.07 -9.22
N LEU A 132 -22.66 -10.08 -9.02
CA LEU A 132 -23.65 -10.10 -7.94
C LEU A 132 -22.99 -10.12 -6.56
N LEU A 133 -21.99 -10.98 -6.37
CA LEU A 133 -21.26 -11.13 -5.11
C LEU A 133 -20.37 -9.90 -4.80
N MET A 134 -19.96 -9.14 -5.80
CA MET A 134 -19.15 -7.94 -5.59
C MET A 134 -19.85 -6.83 -4.84
N ILE A 135 -21.19 -6.80 -4.80
CA ILE A 135 -21.93 -5.78 -4.07
C ILE A 135 -21.60 -5.85 -2.57
N PRO A 136 -21.86 -6.96 -1.84
CA PRO A 136 -21.48 -7.06 -0.43
C PRO A 136 -19.97 -7.07 -0.22
N LEU A 137 -19.18 -7.69 -1.12
CA LEU A 137 -17.72 -7.70 -0.99
C LEU A 137 -17.12 -6.29 -1.07
N SER A 138 -17.66 -5.41 -1.92
CA SER A 138 -17.19 -4.02 -2.03
C SER A 138 -17.38 -3.21 -0.75
N LEU A 139 -18.43 -3.48 0.02
CA LEU A 139 -18.67 -2.83 1.32
C LEU A 139 -17.64 -3.28 2.36
N VAL A 140 -17.39 -4.59 2.44
CA VAL A 140 -16.37 -5.13 3.35
C VAL A 140 -14.99 -4.62 2.94
N TRP A 141 -14.71 -4.58 1.63
CA TRP A 141 -13.46 -4.04 1.09
C TRP A 141 -13.22 -2.58 1.50
N TYR A 142 -14.27 -1.75 1.44
CA TYR A 142 -14.18 -0.35 1.86
C TYR A 142 -13.88 -0.19 3.36
N VAL A 143 -14.38 -1.09 4.20
CA VAL A 143 -14.10 -1.09 5.65
C VAL A 143 -12.67 -1.56 5.94
N THR A 144 -12.09 -2.40 5.06
CA THR A 144 -10.72 -2.91 5.22
C THR A 144 -9.63 -1.99 4.66
N LEU A 145 -9.99 -0.99 3.85
CA LEU A 145 -9.11 0.07 3.38
C LEU A 145 -8.89 1.14 4.46
#